data_AF-A0A484H1L2-F1
#
_entry.id   AF-A0A484H1L2-F1
#
_cell.length_a   1.000
_cell.length_b   1.000
_cell.length_c   1.000
_cell.angle_alpha   90.00
_cell.angle_beta   90.00
_cell.angle_gamma   90.00
#
_symmetry.space_group_name_H-M   'P 1'
#
loop_
_entity.id
_entity.type
_entity.pdbx_description
1 polymer ?
#
loop_
_entity_poly.entity_id
_entity_poly.type
_entity_poly.pdbx_seq_one_letter_code
_entity_poly.pdbx_strand_id
1 'polypeptide(L)'
;RWHNLGRPVANAYKYLIKNLIEHQKNGDLFFKYVKISNMHEILTTGAPGNSPESYHSYMWSNFFKHIDIDLKNTHIFDGNAADLQTECNAFEKKI
;
A
#
# COMPACT_ATOMS: atom_id res chain seq x y z
N ARG A 1 20.60 1.79 26.77
CA ARG A 1 20.94 2.46 25.50
C ARG A 1 19.97 1.89 24.46
N TRP A 2 18.95 2.63 24.07
CA TRP A 2 17.93 2.15 23.13
C TRP A 2 18.41 2.42 21.70
N HIS A 3 18.36 1.40 20.84
CA HIS A 3 18.59 1.56 19.41
C HIS A 3 17.22 1.68 18.73
N ASN A 4 16.90 2.87 18.20
CA ASN A 4 15.71 3.08 17.38
C ASN A 4 15.96 2.54 15.97
N LEU A 5 15.36 1.40 15.64
CA LEU A 5 15.29 0.88 14.27
C LEU A 5 14.10 1.50 13.53
N GLY A 6 14.22 2.77 13.18
CA GLY A 6 13.27 3.47 12.30
C GLY A 6 13.72 3.41 10.84
N ARG A 7 12.99 2.66 10.01
CA ARG A 7 12.98 2.64 8.52
C ARG A 7 14.05 1.85 7.74
N PRO A 8 14.10 0.51 7.85
CA PRO A 8 14.58 -0.36 6.76
C PRO A 8 13.51 -0.62 5.67
N VAL A 9 12.26 -0.24 5.91
CA VAL A 9 11.07 -0.64 5.12
C VAL A 9 11.04 -0.02 3.71
N ALA A 10 11.35 1.27 3.55
CA ALA A 10 11.13 1.95 2.25
C ALA A 10 11.99 1.41 1.09
N ASN A 11 13.27 1.10 1.35
CA ASN A 11 14.16 0.59 0.30
C ASN A 11 13.85 -0.86 -0.06
N ALA A 12 13.57 -1.71 0.93
CA ALA A 12 13.18 -3.10 0.69
C ALA A 12 11.92 -3.20 -0.19
N TYR A 13 10.93 -2.34 0.06
CA TYR A 13 9.70 -2.29 -0.73
C TYR A 13 9.96 -1.86 -2.18
N LYS A 14 10.87 -0.92 -2.40
CA LYS A 14 11.23 -0.47 -3.75
C LYS A 14 11.83 -1.58 -4.61
N TYR A 15 12.72 -2.40 -4.05
CA TYR A 15 13.29 -3.54 -4.79
C TYR A 15 12.26 -4.64 -5.04
N LEU A 16 11.44 -4.96 -4.03
CA LEU A 16 10.36 -5.93 -4.16
C LEU A 16 9.36 -5.54 -5.26
N ILE A 17 8.87 -4.30 -5.25
CA ILE A 17 7.93 -3.77 -6.25
C ILE A 17 8.51 -3.90 -7.66
N LYS A 18 9.79 -3.55 -7.86
CA LYS A 18 10.45 -3.67 -9.16
C LYS A 18 10.49 -5.12 -9.65
N ASN A 19 10.91 -6.05 -8.81
CA ASN A 19 10.99 -7.47 -9.17
C ASN A 19 9.60 -8.05 -9.50
N LEU A 20 8.58 -7.69 -8.72
CA LEU A 20 7.20 -8.12 -8.97
C LEU A 20 6.67 -7.62 -10.32
N ILE A 21 6.94 -6.36 -10.67
CA ILE A 21 6.57 -5.81 -11.98
C ILE A 21 7.30 -6.55 -13.11
N GLU A 22 8.58 -6.87 -12.91
CA GLU A 22 9.38 -7.58 -13.91
C GLU A 22 8.86 -9.01 -14.13
N HIS A 23 8.61 -9.77 -13.07
CA HIS A 23 8.04 -11.11 -13.16
C HIS A 23 6.67 -11.13 -13.85
N GLN A 24 5.82 -10.13 -13.62
CA GLN A 24 4.56 -10.04 -14.36
C GLN A 24 4.79 -9.74 -15.84
N LYS A 25 5.70 -8.82 -16.17
CA LYS A 25 6.06 -8.52 -17.57
C LYS A 25 6.63 -9.73 -18.30
N ASN A 26 7.33 -10.59 -17.59
CA ASN A 26 7.86 -11.86 -18.11
C ASN A 26 6.80 -12.97 -18.21
N GLY A 27 5.60 -12.75 -17.65
CA GLY A 27 4.51 -13.72 -17.65
C GLY A 27 4.63 -14.79 -16.55
N ASP A 28 5.54 -14.61 -15.59
CA ASP A 28 5.75 -15.56 -14.48
C ASP A 28 4.65 -15.45 -13.42
N LEU A 29 3.93 -14.32 -13.39
CA LEU A 29 3.04 -13.91 -12.31
C LEU A 29 1.89 -13.06 -12.86
N PHE A 30 0.70 -13.15 -12.23
CA PHE A 30 -0.48 -12.37 -12.57
C PHE A 30 -1.17 -11.87 -11.30
N PHE A 31 -1.53 -10.59 -11.26
CA PHE A 31 -2.19 -9.94 -10.12
C PHE A 31 -3.71 -9.85 -10.28
N LYS A 32 -4.27 -10.28 -11.41
CA LYS A 32 -5.71 -10.26 -11.69
C LYS A 32 -6.58 -10.91 -10.60
N TYR A 33 -6.04 -11.92 -9.92
CA TYR A 33 -6.75 -12.67 -8.86
C TYR A 33 -6.12 -12.47 -7.47
N VAL A 34 -5.26 -11.47 -7.33
CA VAL A 34 -4.58 -11.14 -6.06
C VAL A 34 -5.32 -10.01 -5.35
N LYS A 35 -5.44 -10.13 -4.02
CA LYS A 35 -5.83 -9.04 -3.14
C LYS A 35 -4.60 -8.49 -2.44
N ILE A 36 -4.47 -7.17 -2.41
CA ILE A 36 -3.34 -6.49 -1.77
C ILE A 36 -3.89 -5.56 -0.70
N SER A 37 -3.53 -5.86 0.55
CA SER A 37 -3.90 -5.07 1.72
C SER A 37 -2.65 -4.53 2.39
N ASN A 38 -2.58 -3.22 2.63
CA ASN A 38 -1.50 -2.66 3.46
C ASN A 38 -1.84 -2.76 4.94
N MET A 39 -0.91 -3.26 5.75
CA MET A 39 -1.10 -3.35 7.19
C MET A 39 -1.03 -1.99 7.91
N HIS A 40 -0.37 -0.99 7.32
CA HIS A 40 -0.15 0.28 7.98
C HIS A 40 -0.22 1.41 6.96
N GLU A 41 -1.02 2.43 7.25
CA GLU A 41 -0.84 3.76 6.65
C GLU A 41 -0.13 4.67 7.67
N ILE A 42 0.67 5.62 7.17
CA ILE A 42 1.16 6.71 8.01
C ILE A 42 -0.07 7.54 8.41
N LEU A 43 -0.38 7.59 9.71
CA LEU A 43 -1.38 8.53 10.25
C LEU A 43 -0.92 9.96 9.95
N THR A 44 -1.49 10.58 8.91
CA THR A 44 -1.31 11.99 8.65
C THR A 44 -2.46 12.74 9.28
N THR A 45 -2.46 12.91 10.61
CA THR A 45 -3.40 13.82 11.27
C THR A 45 -3.31 15.21 10.63
N GLY A 46 -4.24 15.50 9.70
CA GLY A 46 -4.36 16.80 9.02
C GLY A 46 -3.75 16.95 7.62
N ALA A 47 -3.23 15.90 6.96
CA ALA A 47 -2.79 16.02 5.57
C ALA A 47 -3.80 15.33 4.62
N PRO A 48 -4.39 16.05 3.65
CA PRO A 48 -5.35 15.45 2.73
C PRO A 48 -4.73 14.25 2.02
N GLY A 49 -5.49 13.15 1.83
CA GLY A 49 -5.03 11.89 1.22
C GLY A 49 -4.39 12.02 -0.16
N ASN A 50 -4.46 13.20 -0.78
CA ASN A 50 -3.79 13.59 -2.01
C ASN A 50 -2.40 14.24 -1.82
N SER A 51 -1.83 14.22 -0.61
CA SER A 51 -0.43 14.57 -0.45
C SER A 51 0.43 13.65 -1.34
N PRO A 52 1.42 14.19 -2.08
CA PRO A 52 2.39 13.38 -2.83
C PRO A 52 3.11 12.33 -1.97
N GLU A 53 3.09 12.54 -0.65
CA GLU A 53 3.75 11.73 0.36
C GLU A 53 2.82 10.66 0.96
N SER A 54 1.54 10.61 0.56
CA SER A 54 0.61 9.57 1.01
C SER A 54 1.00 8.20 0.48
N TYR A 55 0.73 7.16 1.26
CA TYR A 55 1.04 5.79 0.85
C TYR A 55 0.22 5.37 -0.37
N HIS A 56 -1.01 5.89 -0.50
CA HIS A 56 -1.82 5.82 -1.71
C HIS A 56 -1.06 6.32 -2.96
N SER A 57 -0.56 7.55 -2.91
CA SER A 57 0.20 8.16 -4.02
C SER A 57 1.46 7.35 -4.36
N TYR A 58 2.15 6.84 -3.35
CA TYR A 58 3.34 6.01 -3.51
C TYR A 58 3.02 4.67 -4.20
N MET A 59 2.03 3.92 -3.72
CA MET A 59 1.67 2.60 -4.25
C MET A 59 1.08 2.70 -5.66
N TRP A 60 0.27 3.73 -5.91
CA TRP A 60 -0.23 3.99 -7.26
C TRP A 60 0.93 4.29 -8.23
N SER A 61 1.83 5.20 -7.85
CA SER A 61 2.91 5.65 -8.72
C SER A 61 3.96 4.58 -8.99
N ASN A 62 4.24 3.73 -7.99
CA ASN A 62 5.35 2.77 -8.06
C ASN A 62 4.89 1.35 -8.38
N PHE A 63 3.64 0.96 -8.12
CA PHE A 63 3.21 -0.44 -8.23
C PHE A 63 1.90 -0.64 -8.99
N PHE A 64 0.76 -0.19 -8.45
CA PHE A 64 -0.57 -0.60 -8.95
C PHE A 64 -0.84 -0.23 -10.41
N LYS A 65 -0.31 0.92 -10.89
CA LYS A 65 -0.47 1.30 -12.30
C LYS A 65 0.39 0.48 -13.28
N HIS A 66 1.32 -0.33 -12.77
CA HIS A 66 2.26 -1.12 -13.58
C HIS A 66 1.91 -2.62 -13.60
N ILE A 67 0.84 -3.01 -12.91
CA ILE A 67 0.42 -4.40 -12.77
C ILE A 67 -1.02 -4.64 -13.22
N ASP A 68 -1.39 -5.90 -13.47
CA ASP A 68 -2.73 -6.30 -13.94
C ASP A 68 -3.74 -6.52 -12.78
N ILE A 69 -3.64 -5.71 -11.72
CA ILE A 69 -4.51 -5.81 -10.55
C ILE A 69 -5.85 -5.09 -10.78
N ASP A 70 -6.94 -5.68 -10.28
CA ASP A 70 -8.20 -4.96 -10.16
C ASP A 70 -8.15 -4.02 -8.96
N LEU A 71 -8.36 -2.72 -9.18
CA LEU A 71 -8.32 -1.72 -8.11
C LEU A 71 -9.29 -2.02 -6.95
N LYS A 72 -10.40 -2.71 -7.21
CA LYS A 72 -11.32 -3.13 -6.14
C LYS A 72 -10.70 -4.14 -5.16
N ASN A 73 -9.64 -4.82 -5.58
CA ASN A 73 -8.87 -5.76 -4.77
C ASN A 73 -7.67 -5.10 -4.09
N THR A 74 -7.49 -3.78 -4.26
CA THR A 74 -6.52 -3.00 -3.51
C THR A 74 -7.21 -2.38 -2.31
N HIS A 75 -6.77 -2.74 -1.11
CA HIS A 75 -7.30 -2.24 0.15
C HIS A 75 -6.18 -1.48 0.86
N ILE A 76 -6.29 -0.16 0.85
CA ILE A 76 -5.42 0.72 1.63
C ILE A 76 -6.32 1.35 2.70
N PHE A 77 -5.87 1.26 3.95
CA PHE A 77 -6.51 1.90 5.09
C PHE A 77 -6.57 3.41 4.86
N ASP A 78 -7.70 4.07 5.15
CA ASP A 78 -7.80 5.54 5.08
C ASP A 78 -7.50 6.18 6.43
N GLY A 79 -6.26 6.63 6.60
CA GLY A 79 -5.76 7.33 7.78
C GLY A 79 -6.37 8.72 8.00
N ASN A 80 -7.19 9.22 7.06
CA ASN A 80 -7.96 10.46 7.20
C ASN A 80 -9.44 10.22 7.51
N ALA A 81 -9.86 8.98 7.74
CA ALA A 81 -11.24 8.68 8.10
C ALA A 81 -11.65 9.45 9.36
N ALA A 82 -12.85 10.05 9.31
CA ALA A 82 -13.39 10.85 10.41
C ALA A 82 -13.56 10.03 11.70
N ASP A 83 -13.79 8.73 11.56
CA ASP A 83 -13.79 7.75 12.65
C ASP A 83 -12.85 6.59 12.29
N LEU A 84 -11.64 6.65 12.83
CA LEU A 84 -10.62 5.62 12.63
C LEU A 84 -11.05 4.26 13.16
N GLN A 85 -11.91 4.18 14.19
CA GLN A 85 -12.39 2.91 14.72
C GLN A 85 -13.35 2.23 13.74
N THR A 86 -14.24 3.01 13.14
CA THR A 86 -15.13 2.53 12.08
C THR A 86 -14.34 2.09 10.84
N GLU A 87 -13.30 2.83 10.45
CA GLU A 87 -12.42 2.44 9.34
C GLU A 87 -11.65 1.15 9.64
N CYS A 88 -11.08 1.00 10.85
CA CYS A 88 -10.47 -0.26 11.29
C CYS A 88 -11.43 -1.44 11.16
N ASN A 89 -12.66 -1.30 11.67
CA ASN A 89 -13.68 -2.35 11.61
C ASN A 89 -14.09 -2.67 10.16
N ALA A 90 -14.14 -1.66 9.28
CA ALA A 90 -14.46 -1.84 7.87
C ALA A 90 -13.31 -2.51 7.10
N PHE A 91 -12.06 -2.18 7.44
CA PHE A 91 -10.86 -2.76 6.85
C PHE A 91 -10.71 -4.24 7.24
N GLU A 92 -10.90 -4.58 8.52
CA GLU A 92 -10.89 -5.96 9.00
C GLU A 92 -11.94 -6.85 8.33
N LYS A 93 -13.11 -6.31 7.97
CA LYS A 93 -14.15 -7.05 7.25
C LYS A 93 -13.85 -7.30 5.77
N LYS A 94 -12.90 -6.55 5.18
CA LYS A 94 -12.55 -6.63 3.75
C LYS A 94 -11.37 -7.59 3.48
N ILE A 95 -10.56 -7.87 4.50
CA ILE A 95 -9.49 -8.88 4.50
C ILE A 95 -10.13 -10.27 4.61
#